data_AF-A0A1F6R3T8-F1
#
_entry.id   AF-A0A1F6R3T8-F1
#
_cell.length_a   1.000
_cell.length_b   1.000
_cell.length_c   1.000
_cell.angle_alpha   90.00
_cell.angle_beta   90.00
_cell.angle_gamma   90.00
#
_symmetry.space_group_name_H-M   'P 1'
#
loop_
_entity.id
_entity.type
_entity.pdbx_description
1 polymer ?
#
loop_
_entity_poly.entity_id
_entity_poly.type
_entity_poly.pdbx_seq_one_letter_code
_entity_poly.pdbx_strand_id
1 'polypeptide(L)'
;NAEVIGIEVDSGVPEQPKSVDEVVRGAMNRAVGAFKDCEYSFGIEDGLMEVHGTKTGYMNICVCAIYDGKNYHIGLSSAFEYPREVTRLVLEEGLDINQAAHKAGLTKKTKVGSAEGVIGILTHGRLPRKEYTKQAVTMALIHLENSRLF
;
A
#
# COMPACT_ATOMS: atom_id res chain seq x y z
N ASN A 1 -9.29 20.51 -12.95
CA ASN A 1 -8.09 19.66 -12.82
C ASN A 1 -7.36 20.06 -11.55
N ALA A 2 -6.97 19.09 -10.73
CA ALA A 2 -6.11 19.34 -9.56
C ALA A 2 -4.64 19.35 -10.00
N GLU A 3 -3.82 20.17 -9.34
CA GLU A 3 -2.36 20.09 -9.42
C GLU A 3 -1.88 19.03 -8.43
N VAL A 4 -0.95 18.17 -8.85
CA VAL A 4 -0.43 17.06 -8.04
C VAL A 4 1.08 17.14 -8.00
N ILE A 5 1.63 17.21 -6.78
CA ILE A 5 3.06 17.30 -6.52
C ILE A 5 3.47 16.10 -5.68
N GLY A 6 4.45 15.33 -6.16
CA GLY A 6 5.05 14.24 -5.40
C GLY A 6 6.17 14.75 -4.51
N ILE A 7 6.18 14.33 -3.25
CA ILE A 7 7.19 14.73 -2.25
C ILE A 7 7.71 13.47 -1.56
N GLU A 8 9.01 13.41 -1.31
CA GLU A 8 9.63 12.33 -0.55
C GLU A 8 9.50 12.61 0.96
N VAL A 9 8.96 11.65 1.69
CA VAL A 9 8.66 11.75 3.13
C VAL A 9 8.86 10.39 3.79
N ASP A 10 9.24 10.39 5.06
CA ASP A 10 9.39 9.17 5.87
C ASP A 10 8.02 8.64 6.33
N SER A 11 7.86 7.31 6.39
CA SER A 11 6.65 6.67 6.91
C SER A 11 6.67 6.48 8.43
N GLY A 12 7.83 6.57 9.08
CA GLY A 12 8.00 6.34 10.51
C GLY A 12 7.70 4.90 10.96
N VAL A 13 7.63 3.97 10.02
CA VAL A 13 7.38 2.53 10.24
C VAL A 13 8.43 1.71 9.46
N PRO A 14 8.59 0.40 9.75
CA PRO A 14 9.52 -0.45 8.99
C PRO A 14 9.24 -0.40 7.47
N GLU A 15 10.28 -0.58 6.66
CA GLU A 15 10.19 -0.55 5.19
C GLU A 15 9.18 -1.57 4.64
N GLN A 16 9.01 -2.70 5.33
CA GLN A 16 7.96 -3.67 5.05
C GLN A 16 7.06 -3.83 6.28
N PRO A 17 5.97 -3.06 6.39
CA PRO A 17 4.97 -3.21 7.44
C PRO A 17 4.32 -4.59 7.43
N LYS A 18 4.09 -5.17 8.61
CA LYS A 18 3.60 -6.55 8.77
C LYS A 18 2.25 -6.64 9.49
N SER A 19 1.67 -5.51 9.87
CA SER A 19 0.36 -5.42 10.49
C SER A 19 -0.46 -4.26 9.91
N VAL A 20 -1.79 -4.35 10.02
CA VAL A 20 -2.70 -3.28 9.59
C VAL A 20 -2.37 -1.96 10.27
N ASP A 21 -2.06 -1.98 11.58
CA ASP A 21 -1.70 -0.77 12.33
C ASP A 21 -0.48 -0.07 11.73
N GLU A 22 0.58 -0.83 11.44
CA GLU A 22 1.80 -0.27 10.84
C GLU A 22 1.53 0.28 9.43
N VAL A 23 0.76 -0.42 8.60
CA VAL A 23 0.43 0.05 7.24
C VAL A 23 -0.38 1.35 7.30
N VAL A 24 -1.41 1.40 8.15
CA VAL A 24 -2.26 2.59 8.32
C VAL A 24 -1.44 3.76 8.87
N ARG A 25 -0.63 3.53 9.91
CA ARG A 25 0.24 4.55 10.49
C ARG A 25 1.28 5.06 9.51
N GLY A 26 1.87 4.18 8.70
CA GLY A 26 2.78 4.55 7.61
C GLY A 26 2.11 5.49 6.61
N ALA A 27 0.92 5.11 6.12
CA ALA A 27 0.14 5.96 5.22
C ALA A 27 -0.23 7.31 5.84
N MET A 28 -0.67 7.34 7.10
CA MET A 28 -1.01 8.59 7.81
C MET A 28 0.22 9.50 7.99
N ASN A 29 1.35 8.95 8.40
CA ASN A 29 2.60 9.70 8.58
C ASN A 29 3.07 10.31 7.26
N ARG A 30 3.00 9.56 6.15
CA ARG A 30 3.29 10.09 4.81
C ARG A 30 2.34 11.21 4.41
N ALA A 31 1.04 11.06 4.67
CA ALA A 31 0.06 12.10 4.37
C ALA A 31 0.40 13.40 5.11
N VAL A 32 0.66 13.34 6.41
CA VAL A 32 1.08 14.51 7.20
C VAL A 32 2.39 15.11 6.71
N GLY A 33 3.39 14.26 6.47
CA GLY A 33 4.70 14.72 5.98
C GLY A 33 4.60 15.47 4.66
N ALA A 34 3.69 15.03 3.78
CA ALA A 34 3.46 15.62 2.46
C ALA A 34 2.51 16.83 2.47
N PHE A 35 1.89 17.17 3.61
CA PHE A 35 0.98 18.32 3.69
C PHE A 35 1.79 19.63 3.72
N LYS A 36 1.99 20.23 2.55
CA LYS A 36 2.77 21.46 2.32
C LYS A 36 2.00 22.39 1.37
N ASP A 37 1.44 23.47 1.91
CA ASP A 37 0.71 24.51 1.17
C ASP A 37 -0.31 23.95 0.16
N CYS A 38 -1.07 22.94 0.58
CA CYS A 38 -2.05 22.23 -0.24
C CYS A 38 -3.39 22.06 0.48
N GLU A 39 -4.47 21.80 -0.27
CA GLU A 39 -5.79 21.50 0.29
C GLU A 39 -5.88 20.08 0.84
N TYR A 40 -5.22 19.13 0.16
CA TYR A 40 -5.18 17.73 0.53
C TYR A 40 -3.78 17.17 0.29
N SER A 41 -3.32 16.29 1.16
CA SER A 41 -2.16 15.43 0.92
C SER A 41 -2.55 13.96 1.02
N PHE A 42 -1.75 13.11 0.37
CA PHE A 42 -2.03 11.69 0.24
C PHE A 42 -0.80 10.90 0.69
N GLY A 43 -1.00 9.96 1.61
CA GLY A 43 -0.04 8.92 1.93
C GLY A 43 -0.57 7.57 1.48
N ILE A 44 0.29 6.76 0.88
CA ILE A 44 -0.06 5.43 0.37
C ILE A 44 1.00 4.46 0.87
N GLU A 45 0.58 3.35 1.48
CA GLU A 45 1.46 2.33 2.03
C GLU A 45 0.93 0.94 1.71
N ASP A 46 1.83 0.05 1.28
CA ASP A 46 1.54 -1.38 1.11
C ASP A 46 2.13 -2.15 2.30
N GLY A 47 1.46 -3.22 2.74
CA GLY A 47 2.06 -4.14 3.69
C GLY A 47 1.19 -5.33 4.01
N LEU A 48 1.63 -6.14 4.96
CA LEU A 48 0.93 -7.37 5.31
C LEU A 48 -0.11 -7.15 6.41
N MET A 49 -1.15 -7.97 6.34
CA MET A 49 -2.21 -8.10 7.33
C MET A 49 -2.36 -9.59 7.64
N GLU A 50 -2.44 -9.94 8.92
CA GLU A 50 -2.78 -11.31 9.33
C GLU A 50 -4.21 -11.65 8.92
N VAL A 51 -4.38 -12.79 8.25
CA VAL A 51 -5.68 -13.31 7.82
C VAL A 51 -5.73 -14.81 8.04
N HIS A 52 -6.49 -15.24 9.04
CA HIS A 52 -6.71 -16.65 9.33
C HIS A 52 -7.36 -17.39 8.14
N GLY A 53 -6.97 -18.65 7.94
CA GLY A 53 -7.51 -19.50 6.87
C GLY A 53 -6.86 -19.31 5.49
N THR A 54 -5.96 -18.33 5.34
CA THR A 54 -5.10 -18.21 4.16
C THR A 54 -3.98 -19.25 4.18
N LYS A 55 -3.29 -19.44 3.06
CA LYS A 55 -2.22 -20.44 2.96
C LYS A 55 -1.02 -20.08 3.83
N THR A 56 -0.73 -18.81 3.98
CA THR A 56 0.45 -18.22 4.62
C THR A 56 0.15 -17.60 5.97
N GLY A 57 -1.12 -17.38 6.29
CA GLY A 57 -1.56 -16.61 7.45
C GLY A 57 -1.60 -15.09 7.19
N TYR A 58 -1.21 -14.62 6.00
CA TYR A 58 -1.11 -13.20 5.68
C TYR A 58 -1.70 -12.86 4.30
N MET A 59 -2.16 -11.62 4.17
CA MET A 59 -2.46 -10.98 2.88
C MET A 59 -1.79 -9.62 2.79
N ASN A 60 -1.45 -9.21 1.58
CA ASN A 60 -1.09 -7.84 1.27
C ASN A 60 -2.34 -6.95 1.24
N ILE A 61 -2.21 -5.75 1.79
CA ILE A 61 -3.14 -4.64 1.63
C ILE A 61 -2.39 -3.40 1.16
N CYS A 62 -3.11 -2.49 0.50
CA CYS A 62 -2.65 -1.13 0.21
C CYS A 62 -3.64 -0.15 0.85
N VAL A 63 -3.12 0.73 1.71
CA VAL A 63 -3.87 1.77 2.41
C VAL A 63 -3.55 3.12 1.77
N CYS A 64 -4.57 3.95 1.57
CA CYS A 64 -4.43 5.37 1.32
C CYS A 64 -5.01 6.15 2.51
N ALA A 65 -4.25 7.14 2.99
CA ALA A 65 -4.72 8.16 3.92
C ALA A 65 -4.68 9.52 3.22
N ILE A 66 -5.82 10.19 3.15
CA ILE A 66 -5.93 11.59 2.71
C ILE A 66 -5.97 12.46 3.96
N TYR A 67 -5.14 13.49 4.01
CA TYR A 67 -5.13 14.45 5.11
C TYR A 67 -5.53 15.84 4.58
N ASP A 68 -6.53 16.46 5.22
CA ASP A 68 -7.09 17.77 4.83
C ASP A 68 -6.58 18.93 5.70
N GLY A 69 -5.54 18.69 6.50
CA GLY A 69 -5.04 19.64 7.49
C GLY A 69 -5.67 19.49 8.88
N LYS A 70 -6.74 18.71 9.02
CA LYS A 70 -7.44 18.48 10.29
C LYS A 70 -7.82 17.02 10.54
N ASN A 71 -8.35 16.34 9.52
CA ASN A 71 -8.87 14.98 9.60
C ASN A 71 -8.15 14.06 8.62
N TYR A 72 -8.30 12.76 8.86
CA TYR A 72 -7.84 11.71 7.95
C TYR A 72 -9.04 11.02 7.31
N HIS A 73 -8.90 10.72 6.02
CA HIS A 73 -9.85 9.92 5.25
C HIS A 73 -9.11 8.69 4.74
N ILE A 74 -9.52 7.51 5.18
CA ILE A 74 -8.75 6.28 5.01
C ILE A 74 -9.52 5.32 4.11
N GLY A 75 -8.82 4.77 3.12
CA GLY A 75 -9.36 3.80 2.19
C GLY A 75 -8.36 2.69 1.93
N LEU A 76 -8.86 1.47 1.76
CA LEU A 76 -8.06 0.31 1.43
C LEU A 76 -8.45 -0.22 0.06
N SER A 77 -7.48 -0.76 -0.65
CA SER A 77 -7.73 -1.59 -1.84
C SER A 77 -8.14 -3.01 -1.44
N SER A 78 -8.39 -3.88 -2.43
CA SER A 78 -8.58 -5.32 -2.18
C SER A 78 -7.36 -5.95 -1.47
N ALA A 79 -7.56 -7.06 -0.75
CA ALA A 79 -6.46 -7.85 -0.20
C ALA A 79 -6.10 -9.01 -1.14
N PHE A 80 -4.83 -9.44 -1.15
CA PHE A 80 -4.42 -10.65 -1.86
C PHE A 80 -3.26 -11.35 -1.15
N GLU A 81 -3.13 -12.66 -1.35
CA GLU A 81 -2.07 -13.45 -0.72
C GLU A 81 -0.86 -13.60 -1.64
N TYR A 82 0.35 -13.37 -1.10
CA TYR A 82 1.59 -13.68 -1.80
C TYR A 82 1.88 -15.20 -1.77
N PRO A 83 2.68 -15.72 -2.72
CA PRO A 83 3.16 -17.10 -2.63
C PRO A 83 3.84 -17.41 -1.29
N ARG A 84 3.76 -18.68 -0.85
CA ARG A 84 4.34 -19.13 0.43
C ARG A 84 5.80 -18.71 0.60
N GLU A 85 6.61 -18.91 -0.43
CA GLU A 85 8.05 -18.59 -0.36
C GLU A 85 8.30 -17.08 -0.25
N VAL A 86 7.55 -16.26 -0.98
CA VAL A 86 7.65 -14.79 -0.86
C VAL A 86 7.33 -14.35 0.57
N THR A 87 6.23 -14.87 1.13
CA THR A 87 5.82 -14.53 2.50
C THR A 87 6.83 -15.01 3.53
N ARG A 88 7.34 -16.24 3.39
CA ARG A 88 8.39 -16.79 4.26
C ARG A 88 9.64 -15.90 4.28
N LEU A 89 10.11 -15.50 3.10
CA LEU A 89 11.28 -14.62 2.95
C LEU A 89 11.09 -13.26 3.65
N VAL A 90 9.90 -12.65 3.55
CA VAL A 90 9.60 -11.39 4.23
C VAL A 90 9.57 -11.56 5.76
N LEU A 91 8.93 -12.63 6.24
CA LEU A 91 8.71 -12.83 7.67
C LEU A 91 9.98 -13.28 8.39
N GLU A 92 10.70 -14.26 7.83
CA GLU A 92 11.83 -14.92 8.48
C GLU A 92 13.18 -14.25 8.17
N GLU A 93 13.35 -13.73 6.95
CA GLU A 93 14.63 -13.16 6.50
C GLU A 93 14.61 -11.62 6.46
N GLY A 94 13.46 -11.00 6.75
CA GLY A 94 13.33 -9.54 6.84
C GLY A 94 13.45 -8.82 5.50
N LEU A 95 13.29 -9.52 4.38
CA LEU A 95 13.36 -8.92 3.05
C LEU A 95 12.11 -8.06 2.76
N ASP A 96 12.27 -7.04 1.91
CA ASP A 96 11.14 -6.35 1.31
C ASP A 96 10.45 -7.21 0.23
N ILE A 97 9.23 -6.84 -0.20
CA ILE A 97 8.49 -7.62 -1.20
C ILE A 97 9.18 -7.71 -2.56
N ASN A 98 9.92 -6.69 -3.01
CA ASN A 98 10.67 -6.77 -4.27
C ASN A 98 11.82 -7.77 -4.16
N GLN A 99 12.60 -7.70 -3.08
CA GLN A 99 13.69 -8.62 -2.78
C GLN A 99 13.18 -10.05 -2.64
N ALA A 100 12.10 -10.26 -1.90
CA ALA A 100 11.47 -11.56 -1.71
C ALA A 100 10.91 -12.13 -3.03
N ALA A 101 10.22 -11.31 -3.83
CA ALA A 101 9.70 -11.74 -5.13
C ALA A 101 10.82 -12.12 -6.11
N HIS A 102 11.92 -11.36 -6.14
CA HIS A 102 13.09 -11.68 -6.95
C HIS A 102 13.76 -12.98 -6.47
N LYS A 103 14.02 -13.10 -5.16
CA LYS A 103 14.69 -14.28 -4.57
C LYS A 103 13.86 -15.55 -4.71
N ALA A 104 12.52 -15.45 -4.62
CA ALA A 104 11.60 -16.57 -4.86
C ALA A 104 11.45 -16.95 -6.35
N GLY A 105 12.12 -16.23 -7.27
CA GLY A 105 12.05 -16.49 -8.70
C GLY A 105 10.71 -16.09 -9.35
N LEU A 106 9.88 -15.30 -8.66
CA LEU A 106 8.61 -14.80 -9.20
C LEU A 106 8.83 -13.79 -10.35
N THR A 107 10.02 -13.21 -10.40
CA THR A 107 10.43 -12.22 -11.40
C THR A 107 11.95 -12.23 -11.56
N LYS A 108 12.42 -11.89 -12.77
CA LYS A 108 13.85 -11.66 -13.04
C LYS A 108 14.27 -10.20 -12.80
N LYS A 109 13.32 -9.31 -12.51
CA LYS A 109 13.58 -7.89 -12.25
C LYS A 109 13.80 -7.68 -10.76
N THR A 110 14.87 -6.98 -10.40
CA THR A 110 15.18 -6.63 -9.00
C THR A 110 14.24 -5.57 -8.42
N LYS A 111 13.55 -4.79 -9.27
CA LYS A 111 12.55 -3.79 -8.89
C LYS A 111 11.22 -4.10 -9.60
N VAL A 112 10.33 -4.81 -8.91
CA VAL A 112 9.01 -5.20 -9.45
C VAL A 112 7.99 -4.08 -9.27
N GLY A 113 8.09 -3.34 -8.17
CA GLY A 113 7.17 -2.29 -7.78
C GLY A 113 7.08 -1.12 -8.76
N SER A 114 8.11 -0.86 -9.58
CA SER A 114 8.12 0.26 -10.53
C SER A 114 7.47 -0.04 -11.89
N ALA A 115 7.02 -1.28 -12.14
CA ALA A 115 6.32 -1.68 -13.36
C ALA A 115 4.88 -2.12 -13.07
N GLU A 116 4.62 -3.43 -13.10
CA GLU A 116 3.30 -4.02 -12.91
C GLU A 116 2.97 -4.32 -11.43
N GLY A 117 3.99 -4.34 -10.56
CA GLY A 117 3.88 -4.81 -9.17
C GLY A 117 3.69 -6.32 -9.06
N VAL A 118 3.93 -6.89 -7.88
CA VAL A 118 3.75 -8.34 -7.67
C VAL A 118 2.30 -8.75 -7.94
N ILE A 119 1.32 -7.90 -7.62
CA ILE A 119 -0.10 -8.12 -7.95
C ILE A 119 -0.33 -8.23 -9.46
N GLY A 120 0.35 -7.42 -10.29
CA GLY A 120 0.26 -7.50 -11.74
C GLY A 120 0.76 -8.84 -12.27
N ILE A 121 1.89 -9.34 -11.73
CA ILE A 121 2.42 -10.66 -12.07
C ILE A 121 1.42 -11.77 -11.70
N LEU A 122 0.95 -11.78 -10.45
CA LEU A 122 0.07 -12.84 -9.93
C LEU A 122 -1.30 -12.84 -10.58
N THR A 123 -1.77 -11.69 -11.06
CA THR A 123 -3.05 -11.58 -11.77
C THR A 123 -2.91 -11.72 -13.28
N HIS A 124 -1.70 -11.94 -13.80
CA HIS A 124 -1.41 -11.99 -15.23
C HIS A 124 -1.86 -10.71 -15.97
N GLY A 125 -1.55 -9.55 -15.38
CA GLY A 125 -1.85 -8.23 -15.95
C GLY A 125 -3.31 -7.77 -15.81
N ARG A 126 -4.21 -8.60 -15.27
CA ARG A 126 -5.63 -8.24 -15.10
C ARG A 126 -5.85 -7.15 -14.05
N LEU A 127 -4.96 -7.04 -13.05
CA LEU A 127 -4.97 -5.96 -12.07
C LEU A 127 -3.54 -5.43 -11.87
N PRO A 128 -3.12 -4.43 -12.67
CA PRO A 128 -1.84 -3.75 -12.49
C PRO A 128 -1.79 -2.95 -11.18
N ARG A 129 -0.59 -2.75 -10.62
CA ARG A 129 -0.38 -1.96 -9.39
C ARG A 129 -1.08 -0.60 -9.40
N LYS A 130 -1.04 0.12 -10.53
CA LYS A 130 -1.70 1.42 -10.65
C LYS A 130 -3.21 1.33 -10.41
N GLU A 131 -3.87 0.35 -11.01
CA GLU A 131 -5.33 0.15 -10.82
C GLU A 131 -5.65 -0.37 -9.43
N TYR A 132 -4.78 -1.20 -8.86
CA TYR A 132 -4.86 -1.64 -7.48
C TYR A 132 -4.79 -0.47 -6.48
N THR A 133 -3.76 0.38 -6.57
CA THR A 133 -3.58 1.54 -5.69
C THR A 133 -4.71 2.56 -5.86
N LYS A 134 -5.22 2.75 -7.09
CA LYS A 134 -6.39 3.61 -7.33
C LYS A 134 -7.60 3.19 -6.48
N GLN A 135 -7.81 1.89 -6.24
CA GLN A 135 -8.91 1.44 -5.38
C GLN A 135 -8.81 2.04 -3.98
N ALA A 136 -7.62 2.03 -3.37
CA ALA A 136 -7.41 2.59 -2.03
C ALA A 136 -7.72 4.10 -2.00
N VAL A 137 -7.27 4.83 -3.02
CA VAL A 137 -7.58 6.27 -3.17
C VAL A 137 -9.09 6.48 -3.34
N THR A 138 -9.75 5.71 -4.22
CA THR A 138 -11.20 5.80 -4.42
C THR A 138 -11.97 5.52 -3.13
N MET A 139 -11.55 4.53 -2.34
CA MET A 139 -12.21 4.24 -1.06
C MET A 139 -12.01 5.37 -0.04
N ALA A 140 -10.84 6.01 -0.01
CA ALA A 140 -10.57 7.13 0.88
C ALA A 140 -11.39 8.37 0.50
N LEU A 141 -11.61 8.60 -0.81
CA LEU A 141 -12.42 9.71 -1.32
C LEU A 141 -13.90 9.63 -0.94
N ILE A 142 -14.42 8.45 -0.55
CA ILE A 142 -15.82 8.28 -0.13
C ILE A 142 -16.19 9.28 0.97
N HIS A 143 -15.30 9.51 1.94
CA HIS A 143 -15.56 10.44 3.05
C HIS A 143 -15.70 11.89 2.56
N LEU A 144 -14.85 12.30 1.62
CA LEU A 144 -14.84 13.66 1.07
C LEU A 144 -16.03 13.90 0.14
N GLU A 145 -16.32 12.95 -0.75
CA GLU A 145 -17.44 13.03 -1.70
C GLU A 145 -18.81 12.96 -1.00
N ASN A 146 -18.85 12.36 0.20
CA ASN A 146 -20.06 12.22 1.00
C ASN A 146 -19.94 12.95 2.35
N SER A 147 -19.27 14.10 2.38
CA SER A 147 -18.94 14.89 3.60
C SER A 147 -20.13 15.34 4.47
N ARG A 148 -21.38 15.10 4.04
CA ARG A 148 -22.56 15.32 4.89
C ARG A 148 -22.87 14.13 5.79
N LEU A 149 -22.29 12.96 5.51
CA LEU A 149 -22.51 11.70 6.23
C LEU A 149 -21.38 11.36 7.22
N PHE A 150 -20.24 12.04 7.10
CA PHE A 150 -19.02 11.83 7.87
C PHE A 150 -18.60 13.17 8.50
#